data_AF-A0A241XDQ9-F1
#
_entry.id   AF-A0A241XDQ9-F1
#
_cell.length_a   1.000
_cell.length_b   1.000
_cell.length_c   1.000
_cell.angle_alpha   90.00
_cell.angle_beta   90.00
_cell.angle_gamma   90.00
#
_symmetry.space_group_name_H-M   'P 1'
#
loop_
_entity.id
_entity.type
_entity.pdbx_description
1 polymer ?
#
loop_
_entity_poly.entity_id
_entity_poly.type
_entity_poly.pdbx_seq_one_letter_code
_entity_poly.pdbx_strand_id
1 'polypeptide(L)'
;LDRQALPQPDASLSQQAYRAPGSELEQRIAAIWAEILGVERVGLDDNFFELGGHSLLATRVISRVRQEQQLDASLKALFERPVLEAFAQGLERTTDAVSTIPLADRQQPLALSFAQERQWFLWQLEPESAAYHIPSALRLRGRLDVDALQRSFDSLVARHETLRTRFRLEGGRSYQQVQPAVSVSIEREQFGEEGLIERIQAIVVQPFDLERGPLLRVNLLQLAEDDHVLVLVQHHIVSDGWSMQVMVEELVQLYAAYSQGLDVVLPALPIQYADYALWQRSWMEAGEKERQLAYWTGLLGGEQPVLELP
;
A
#
# COMPACT_ATOMS: atom_id res chain seq x y z
N LEU A 1 -15.75 3.36 -31.97
CA LEU A 1 -14.86 2.20 -32.19
C LEU A 1 -15.54 0.99 -31.59
N ASP A 2 -15.95 0.04 -32.42
CA ASP A 2 -16.56 -1.20 -31.95
C ASP A 2 -15.45 -2.14 -31.47
N ARG A 3 -15.29 -2.23 -30.15
CA ARG A 3 -14.23 -3.04 -29.51
C ARG A 3 -14.46 -4.54 -29.67
N GLN A 4 -15.68 -4.98 -29.98
CA GLN A 4 -16.02 -6.40 -30.16
C GLN A 4 -15.74 -6.91 -31.58
N ALA A 5 -15.66 -5.98 -32.54
CA ALA A 5 -15.31 -6.30 -33.94
C ALA A 5 -13.79 -6.29 -34.19
N LEU A 6 -12.96 -6.01 -33.18
CA LEU A 6 -11.51 -6.10 -33.30
C LEU A 6 -11.08 -7.58 -33.36
N PRO A 7 -10.06 -7.92 -34.17
CA PRO A 7 -9.48 -9.25 -34.15
C PRO A 7 -9.04 -9.59 -32.73
N GLN A 8 -9.31 -10.81 -32.26
CA GLN A 8 -8.76 -11.25 -30.98
C GLN A 8 -7.22 -11.15 -31.04
N PRO A 9 -6.57 -10.54 -30.06
CA PRO A 9 -5.11 -10.49 -30.01
C PRO A 9 -4.58 -11.92 -29.97
N ASP A 10 -3.88 -12.30 -31.03
CA ASP A 10 -3.26 -13.61 -31.13
C ASP A 10 -2.01 -13.62 -30.26
N ALA A 11 -2.12 -14.21 -29.06
CA ALA A 11 -1.02 -14.33 -28.11
C ALA A 11 0.19 -15.10 -28.68
N SER A 12 0.02 -15.80 -29.80
CA SER A 12 1.12 -16.47 -30.51
C SER A 12 2.00 -15.50 -31.33
N LEU A 13 1.50 -14.31 -31.69
CA LEU A 13 2.27 -13.30 -32.44
C LEU A 13 3.30 -12.55 -31.58
N SER A 14 3.18 -12.61 -30.25
CA SER A 14 4.14 -12.03 -29.30
C SER A 14 5.20 -13.02 -28.82
N GLN A 15 5.22 -14.26 -29.34
CA GLN A 15 6.27 -15.22 -29.00
C GLN A 15 7.56 -14.88 -29.74
N GLN A 16 8.31 -13.90 -29.22
CA GLN A 16 9.73 -13.82 -29.51
C GLN A 16 10.37 -15.18 -29.24
N ALA A 17 11.32 -15.59 -30.08
CA ALA A 17 11.99 -16.87 -29.93
C ALA A 17 12.66 -16.93 -28.55
N TYR A 18 12.21 -17.85 -27.70
CA TYR A 18 12.73 -17.98 -26.34
C TYR A 18 14.25 -18.26 -26.37
N ARG A 19 15.01 -17.30 -25.83
CA ARG A 19 16.45 -17.43 -25.60
C ARG A 19 16.72 -17.60 -24.12
N ALA A 20 17.24 -18.76 -23.74
CA ALA A 20 17.46 -19.11 -22.35
C ALA A 20 18.56 -18.23 -21.69
N PRO A 21 18.38 -17.83 -20.42
CA PRO A 21 19.44 -17.20 -19.61
C PRO A 21 20.72 -18.03 -19.55
N GLY A 22 21.85 -17.43 -19.93
CA GLY A 22 23.14 -18.11 -20.06
C GLY A 22 23.96 -18.09 -18.78
N SER A 23 24.03 -16.95 -18.10
CA SER A 23 24.80 -16.79 -16.86
C SER A 23 23.97 -17.10 -15.61
N GLU A 24 24.64 -17.45 -14.51
CA GLU A 24 23.98 -17.68 -13.22
C GLU A 24 23.21 -16.44 -12.75
N LEU A 25 23.75 -15.24 -13.02
CA LEU A 25 23.07 -13.99 -12.68
C LEU A 25 21.79 -13.80 -13.50
N GLU A 26 21.85 -14.00 -14.81
CA GLU A 26 20.67 -13.89 -15.68
C GLU A 26 19.59 -14.89 -15.27
N GLN A 27 19.97 -16.12 -14.92
CA GLN A 27 19.04 -17.15 -14.43
C GLN A 27 18.33 -16.73 -13.15
N ARG A 28 19.08 -16.17 -12.20
CA ARG A 28 18.51 -15.67 -10.93
C ARG A 28 17.57 -14.49 -11.16
N ILE A 29 17.95 -13.51 -11.99
CA ILE A 29 17.10 -12.36 -12.31
C ILE A 29 15.85 -12.82 -13.07
N ALA A 30 15.98 -13.74 -14.04
CA ALA A 30 14.86 -14.31 -14.77
C ALA A 30 13.86 -15.02 -13.85
N ALA A 31 14.36 -15.78 -12.86
CA ALA A 31 13.52 -16.44 -11.86
C ALA A 31 12.76 -15.42 -11.00
N ILE A 32 13.43 -14.34 -10.56
CA ILE A 32 12.78 -13.25 -9.83
C ILE A 32 11.66 -12.61 -10.67
N TRP A 33 11.91 -12.35 -11.96
CA TRP A 33 10.90 -11.79 -12.86
C TRP A 33 9.73 -12.75 -13.05
N ALA A 34 10.00 -14.03 -13.33
CA ALA A 34 8.98 -15.04 -13.55
C ALA A 34 8.02 -15.16 -12.35
N GLU A 35 8.57 -15.21 -11.13
CA GLU A 35 7.79 -15.30 -9.90
C GLU A 35 6.93 -14.05 -9.68
N ILE A 36 7.49 -12.85 -9.88
CA ILE A 36 6.78 -11.58 -9.61
C ILE A 36 5.74 -11.28 -10.68
N LEU A 37 6.01 -11.59 -11.95
CA LEU A 37 5.09 -11.41 -13.06
C LEU A 37 4.04 -12.52 -13.15
N GLY A 38 4.23 -13.64 -12.45
CA GLY A 38 3.34 -14.80 -12.51
C GLY A 38 3.37 -15.53 -13.85
N VAL A 39 4.52 -15.54 -14.52
CA VAL A 39 4.73 -16.22 -15.81
C VAL A 39 5.59 -17.47 -15.63
N GLU A 40 5.43 -18.46 -16.51
CA GLU A 40 6.14 -19.76 -16.39
C GLU A 40 7.66 -19.61 -16.53
N ARG A 41 8.12 -18.76 -17.46
CA ARG A 41 9.53 -18.53 -17.74
C ARG A 41 9.76 -17.15 -18.35
N VAL A 42 10.98 -16.64 -18.19
CA VAL A 42 11.47 -15.39 -18.78
C VAL A 42 12.77 -15.67 -19.54
N GLY A 43 12.82 -15.25 -20.81
CA GLY A 43 13.98 -15.31 -21.69
C GLY A 43 14.80 -14.02 -21.69
N LEU A 44 16.00 -14.09 -22.27
CA LEU A 44 16.94 -12.96 -22.34
C LEU A 44 16.41 -11.76 -23.13
N ASP A 45 15.56 -12.01 -24.12
CA ASP A 45 14.98 -10.98 -25.00
C ASP A 45 13.63 -10.44 -24.48
N ASP A 46 13.09 -11.02 -23.41
CA ASP A 46 11.78 -10.63 -22.89
C ASP A 46 11.84 -9.23 -22.25
N ASN A 47 10.85 -8.42 -22.60
CA ASN A 47 10.65 -7.09 -22.04
C ASN A 47 9.73 -7.14 -20.82
N PHE A 48 10.20 -6.59 -19.69
CA PHE A 48 9.49 -6.57 -18.41
C PHE A 48 8.06 -6.04 -18.53
N PHE A 49 7.86 -4.94 -19.27
CA PHE A 49 6.58 -4.26 -19.38
C PHE A 49 5.65 -4.94 -20.38
N GLU A 50 6.19 -5.58 -21.41
CA GLU A 50 5.39 -6.37 -22.36
C GLU A 50 4.86 -7.66 -21.72
N LEU A 51 5.57 -8.20 -20.73
CA LEU A 51 5.10 -9.32 -19.90
C LEU A 51 4.06 -8.91 -18.83
N GLY A 52 3.51 -7.69 -18.91
CA GLY A 52 2.52 -7.18 -17.96
C GLY A 52 3.12 -6.52 -16.72
N GLY A 53 4.44 -6.30 -16.70
CA GLY A 53 5.11 -5.55 -15.66
C GLY A 53 4.62 -4.10 -15.57
N HIS A 54 4.49 -3.59 -14.35
CA HIS A 54 4.19 -2.19 -14.07
C HIS A 54 5.04 -1.70 -12.88
N SER A 55 5.01 -0.40 -12.58
CA SER A 55 5.96 0.26 -11.64
C SER A 55 6.05 -0.40 -10.26
N LEU A 56 4.96 -0.99 -9.79
CA LEU A 56 4.94 -1.74 -8.54
C LEU A 56 5.71 -3.07 -8.65
N LEU A 57 5.40 -3.88 -9.66
CA LEU A 57 6.11 -5.14 -9.90
C LEU A 57 7.60 -4.87 -10.15
N ALA A 58 7.90 -3.79 -10.87
CA ALA A 58 9.26 -3.30 -11.05
C ALA A 58 9.95 -3.01 -9.70
N THR A 59 9.26 -2.32 -8.78
CA THR A 59 9.79 -2.01 -7.45
C THR A 59 10.04 -3.29 -6.63
N ARG A 60 9.14 -4.28 -6.70
CA ARG A 60 9.33 -5.60 -6.08
C ARG A 60 10.56 -6.33 -6.66
N VAL A 61 10.72 -6.33 -7.99
CA VAL A 61 11.88 -6.91 -8.67
C VAL A 61 13.17 -6.26 -8.18
N ILE A 62 13.22 -4.92 -8.18
CA ILE A 62 14.41 -4.16 -7.77
C ILE A 62 14.78 -4.48 -6.31
N SER A 63 13.79 -4.50 -5.43
CA SER A 63 14.00 -4.83 -4.02
C SER A 63 14.59 -6.23 -3.85
N ARG A 64 14.04 -7.23 -4.56
CA ARG A 64 14.50 -8.61 -4.48
C ARG A 64 15.88 -8.82 -5.10
N VAL A 65 16.16 -8.20 -6.25
CA VAL A 65 17.49 -8.21 -6.88
C VAL A 65 18.54 -7.59 -5.96
N ARG A 66 18.23 -6.44 -5.32
CA ARG A 66 19.13 -5.81 -4.33
C ARG A 66 19.42 -6.73 -3.14
N GLN A 67 18.38 -7.33 -2.57
CA GLN A 67 18.48 -8.19 -1.39
C GLN A 67 19.23 -9.50 -1.66
N GLU A 68 18.92 -10.18 -2.77
CA GLU A 68 19.45 -11.52 -3.04
C GLU A 68 20.79 -11.50 -3.79
N GLN A 69 21.06 -10.45 -4.59
CA GLN A 69 22.23 -10.42 -5.49
C GLN A 69 23.26 -9.33 -5.14
N GLN A 70 22.97 -8.43 -4.19
CA GLN A 70 23.87 -7.30 -3.83
C GLN A 70 24.25 -6.44 -5.05
N LEU A 71 23.26 -6.17 -5.91
CA LEU A 71 23.41 -5.36 -7.12
C LEU A 71 22.70 -4.02 -6.97
N ASP A 72 23.27 -2.96 -7.54
CA ASP A 72 22.58 -1.67 -7.63
C ASP A 72 21.55 -1.66 -8.75
N ALA A 73 20.41 -2.29 -8.48
CA ALA A 73 19.24 -2.19 -9.33
C ALA A 73 18.46 -0.92 -8.98
N SER A 74 18.03 -0.12 -9.97
CA SER A 74 17.15 1.03 -9.73
C SER A 74 15.95 1.00 -10.67
N LEU A 75 14.89 1.73 -10.31
CA LEU A 75 13.70 1.82 -11.17
C LEU A 75 14.05 2.45 -12.50
N LYS A 76 14.86 3.51 -12.46
CA LYS A 76 15.43 4.14 -13.65
C LYS A 76 16.16 3.13 -14.53
N ALA A 77 17.05 2.30 -13.95
CA ALA A 77 17.80 1.31 -14.70
C ALA A 77 16.90 0.27 -15.42
N LEU A 78 15.80 -0.15 -14.80
CA LEU A 78 14.85 -1.07 -15.42
C LEU A 78 14.03 -0.40 -16.54
N PHE A 79 13.64 0.87 -16.37
CA PHE A 79 12.96 1.63 -17.42
C PHE A 79 13.87 1.92 -18.62
N GLU A 80 15.14 2.23 -18.39
CA GLU A 80 16.11 2.47 -19.46
C GLU A 80 16.51 1.18 -20.18
N ARG A 81 16.50 0.04 -19.49
CA ARG A 81 16.88 -1.28 -20.01
C ARG A 81 15.81 -2.32 -19.63
N PRO A 82 14.65 -2.33 -20.31
CA PRO A 82 13.51 -3.17 -19.93
C PRO A 82 13.63 -4.63 -20.38
N VAL A 83 14.61 -4.95 -21.22
CA VAL A 83 14.89 -6.31 -21.69
C VAL A 83 15.81 -7.01 -20.70
N LEU A 84 15.50 -8.27 -20.33
CA LEU A 84 16.20 -9.01 -19.27
C LEU A 84 17.73 -8.98 -19.43
N GLU A 85 18.26 -9.27 -20.62
CA GLU A 85 19.71 -9.28 -20.88
C GLU A 85 20.33 -7.90 -20.66
N ALA A 86 19.74 -6.86 -21.26
CA ALA A 86 20.23 -5.49 -21.14
C ALA A 86 20.15 -5.00 -19.69
N PHE A 87 19.09 -5.37 -18.97
CA PHE A 87 18.95 -5.08 -17.55
C PHE A 87 20.08 -5.74 -16.75
N ALA A 88 20.25 -7.05 -16.88
CA ALA A 88 21.23 -7.84 -16.13
C ALA A 88 22.67 -7.39 -16.39
N GLN A 89 23.05 -7.17 -17.66
CA GLN A 89 24.38 -6.64 -18.03
C GLN A 89 24.64 -5.24 -17.47
N GLY A 90 23.56 -4.49 -17.26
CA GLY A 90 23.60 -3.12 -16.79
C GLY A 90 23.71 -2.94 -15.28
N LEU A 91 23.65 -4.03 -14.51
CA LEU A 91 23.72 -3.99 -13.05
C LEU A 91 25.17 -4.04 -12.58
N GLU A 92 25.52 -3.12 -11.69
CA GLU A 92 26.82 -3.08 -11.04
C GLU A 92 26.73 -3.69 -9.64
N ARG A 93 27.82 -4.29 -9.18
CA ARG A 93 27.92 -4.73 -7.78
C ARG A 93 27.95 -3.53 -6.88
N THR A 94 27.16 -3.58 -5.81
CA THR A 94 27.20 -2.56 -4.78
C THR A 94 27.66 -3.17 -3.47
N THR A 95 28.52 -2.43 -2.77
CA THR A 95 28.87 -2.69 -1.37
C THR A 95 27.95 -1.95 -0.40
N ASP A 96 27.06 -1.10 -0.93
CA ASP A 96 26.07 -0.42 -0.11
C ASP A 96 25.13 -1.48 0.44
N ALA A 97 25.14 -1.63 1.77
CA ALA A 97 24.18 -2.47 2.43
C ALA A 97 22.78 -1.99 2.05
N VAL A 98 21.91 -2.93 1.63
CA VAL A 98 20.47 -2.65 1.55
C VAL A 98 20.07 -2.05 2.90
N SER A 99 19.68 -0.78 2.90
CA SER A 99 19.37 -0.07 4.15
C SER A 99 18.21 -0.79 4.83
N THR A 100 18.52 -1.54 5.87
CA THR A 100 17.54 -2.28 6.66
C THR A 100 16.78 -1.28 7.53
N ILE A 101 15.47 -1.43 7.61
CA ILE A 101 14.62 -0.61 8.48
C ILE A 101 14.85 -1.08 9.93
N PRO A 102 15.45 -0.27 10.81
CA PRO A 102 15.61 -0.62 12.22
C PRO A 102 14.27 -0.59 12.96
N LEU A 103 14.16 -1.39 14.02
CA LEU A 103 13.02 -1.33 14.93
C LEU A 103 13.10 -0.10 15.82
N ALA A 104 12.05 0.71 15.83
CA ALA A 104 11.88 1.85 16.72
C ALA A 104 11.61 1.39 18.16
N ASP A 105 12.11 2.15 19.12
CA ASP A 105 11.75 1.97 20.53
C ASP A 105 10.35 2.57 20.78
N ARG A 106 9.37 1.71 21.09
CA ARG A 106 7.98 2.12 21.37
C ARG A 106 7.84 2.93 22.67
N GLN A 107 8.88 2.98 23.49
CA GLN A 107 8.92 3.82 24.70
C GLN A 107 9.38 5.26 24.41
N GLN A 108 9.91 5.53 23.20
CA GLN A 108 10.34 6.85 22.77
C GLN A 108 9.26 7.52 21.91
N PRO A 109 9.26 8.86 21.80
CA PRO A 109 8.41 9.56 20.83
C PRO A 109 8.68 9.08 19.40
N LEU A 110 7.64 8.58 18.74
CA LEU A 110 7.72 8.05 17.38
C LEU A 110 7.45 9.18 16.38
N ALA A 111 8.43 9.53 15.54
CA ALA A 111 8.28 10.58 14.54
C ALA A 111 7.23 10.19 13.48
N LEU A 112 6.55 11.18 12.90
CA LEU A 112 5.74 10.98 11.68
C LEU A 112 6.67 10.75 10.49
N SER A 113 6.23 9.95 9.52
CA SER A 113 6.85 10.00 8.18
C SER A 113 6.59 11.36 7.52
N PHE A 114 7.36 11.74 6.48
CA PHE A 114 7.13 13.00 5.78
C PHE A 114 5.71 13.07 5.14
N ALA A 115 5.19 11.93 4.69
CA ALA A 115 3.82 11.84 4.16
C ALA A 115 2.77 12.06 5.27
N GLN A 116 2.97 11.46 6.45
CA GLN A 116 2.08 11.69 7.59
C GLN A 116 2.15 13.15 8.07
N GLU A 117 3.33 13.77 8.11
CA GLU A 117 3.50 15.16 8.53
C GLU A 117 2.74 16.13 7.62
N ARG A 118 2.78 15.90 6.29
CA ARG A 118 1.94 16.65 5.34
C ARG A 118 0.45 16.46 5.63
N GLN A 119 0.00 15.23 5.83
CA GLN A 119 -1.42 14.96 6.09
C GLN A 119 -1.89 15.58 7.41
N TRP A 120 -1.05 15.51 8.45
CA TRP A 120 -1.29 16.15 9.73
C TRP A 120 -1.43 17.67 9.57
N PHE A 121 -0.51 18.32 8.85
CA PHE A 121 -0.58 19.75 8.57
C PHE A 121 -1.88 20.14 7.84
N LEU A 122 -2.26 19.39 6.80
CA LEU A 122 -3.48 19.66 6.04
C LEU A 122 -4.75 19.48 6.88
N TRP A 123 -4.79 18.45 7.71
CA TRP A 123 -5.88 18.26 8.67
C TRP A 123 -5.96 19.41 9.68
N GLN A 124 -4.84 19.96 10.15
CA GLN A 124 -4.85 21.13 11.05
C GLN A 124 -5.43 22.40 10.39
N LEU A 125 -5.33 22.53 9.06
CA LEU A 125 -5.95 23.64 8.33
C LEU A 125 -7.46 23.47 8.16
N GLU A 126 -7.90 22.24 7.88
CA GLU A 126 -9.31 21.91 7.63
C GLU A 126 -9.73 20.61 8.35
N PRO A 127 -9.89 20.61 9.69
CA PRO A 127 -10.11 19.38 10.46
C PRO A 127 -11.46 18.70 10.18
N GLU A 128 -12.42 19.45 9.64
CA GLU A 128 -13.75 18.95 9.25
C GLU A 128 -13.78 18.41 7.81
N SER A 129 -12.66 18.44 7.07
CA SER A 129 -12.61 18.04 5.67
C SER A 129 -12.58 16.53 5.49
N ALA A 130 -13.43 16.03 4.59
CA ALA A 130 -13.44 14.62 4.18
C ALA A 130 -12.49 14.32 3.00
N ALA A 131 -11.71 15.30 2.54
CA ALA A 131 -10.88 15.18 1.33
C ALA A 131 -9.84 14.04 1.39
N TYR A 132 -9.43 13.64 2.60
CA TYR A 132 -8.45 12.59 2.85
C TYR A 132 -9.06 11.33 3.48
N HIS A 133 -10.37 11.13 3.31
CA HIS A 133 -11.00 9.86 3.65
C HIS A 133 -10.80 8.85 2.51
N ILE A 134 -10.57 7.59 2.88
CA ILE A 134 -10.49 6.45 1.98
C ILE A 134 -11.72 5.57 2.26
N PRO A 135 -12.85 5.81 1.60
CA PRO A 135 -14.06 5.02 1.78
C PRO A 135 -14.03 3.75 0.92
N SER A 136 -14.70 2.70 1.41
CA SER A 136 -15.00 1.48 0.65
C SER A 136 -16.36 0.95 1.11
N ALA A 137 -17.21 0.58 0.17
CA ALA A 137 -18.50 -0.03 0.46
C ALA A 137 -18.58 -1.39 -0.25
N LEU A 138 -18.82 -2.44 0.53
CA LEU A 138 -18.89 -3.83 0.08
C LEU A 138 -20.30 -4.35 0.33
N ARG A 139 -21.00 -4.76 -0.73
CA ARG A 139 -22.28 -5.45 -0.58
C ARG A 139 -22.03 -6.94 -0.36
N LEU A 140 -22.48 -7.45 0.78
CA LEU A 140 -22.32 -8.83 1.22
C LEU A 140 -23.66 -9.54 1.09
N ARG A 141 -23.71 -10.58 0.27
CA ARG A 141 -24.91 -11.41 0.08
C ARG A 141 -24.71 -12.79 0.67
N GLY A 142 -25.72 -13.28 1.36
CA GLY A 142 -25.70 -14.52 2.13
C GLY A 142 -25.70 -14.28 3.63
N ARG A 143 -25.73 -15.37 4.39
CA ARG A 143 -25.66 -15.33 5.85
C ARG A 143 -24.31 -14.76 6.29
N LEU A 144 -24.36 -13.73 7.13
CA LEU A 144 -23.19 -13.09 7.69
C LEU A 144 -23.04 -13.48 9.17
N ASP A 145 -21.96 -14.20 9.49
CA ASP A 145 -21.51 -14.36 10.87
C ASP A 145 -20.88 -13.04 11.37
N VAL A 146 -21.65 -12.27 12.15
CA VAL A 146 -21.21 -10.95 12.59
C VAL A 146 -20.17 -11.02 13.71
N ASP A 147 -20.13 -12.13 14.47
CA ASP A 147 -19.13 -12.32 15.52
C ASP A 147 -17.78 -12.68 14.91
N ALA A 148 -17.76 -13.52 13.87
CA ALA A 148 -16.57 -13.75 13.06
C ALA A 148 -16.06 -12.45 12.41
N LEU A 149 -16.96 -11.59 11.91
CA LEU A 149 -16.59 -10.29 11.36
C LEU A 149 -15.95 -9.38 12.42
N GLN A 150 -16.55 -9.30 13.61
CA GLN A 150 -16.00 -8.54 14.75
C GLN A 150 -14.60 -9.03 15.12
N ARG A 151 -14.42 -10.34 15.29
CA ARG A 151 -13.11 -10.94 15.61
C ARG A 151 -12.06 -10.67 14.53
N SER A 152 -12.47 -10.64 13.26
CA SER A 152 -11.58 -10.34 12.14
C SER A 152 -11.06 -8.90 12.22
N PHE A 153 -11.93 -7.92 12.44
CA PHE A 153 -11.52 -6.54 12.60
C PHE A 153 -10.66 -6.30 13.86
N ASP A 154 -10.99 -6.95 14.98
CA ASP A 154 -10.19 -6.86 16.20
C ASP A 154 -8.76 -7.39 15.98
N SER A 155 -8.64 -8.46 15.20
CA SER A 155 -7.34 -9.04 14.83
C SER A 155 -6.54 -8.12 13.91
N LEU A 156 -7.18 -7.46 12.94
CA LEU A 156 -6.54 -6.46 12.08
C LEU A 156 -6.03 -5.27 12.89
N VAL A 157 -6.85 -4.73 13.80
CA VAL A 157 -6.47 -3.59 14.66
C VAL A 157 -5.34 -3.97 15.62
N ALA A 158 -5.35 -5.20 16.13
CA ALA A 158 -4.24 -5.71 16.95
C ALA A 158 -2.93 -5.81 16.15
N ARG A 159 -3.02 -6.32 14.93
CA ARG A 159 -1.90 -6.60 14.02
C ARG A 159 -1.25 -5.35 13.44
N HIS A 160 -2.03 -4.36 13.01
CA HIS A 160 -1.55 -3.16 12.32
C HIS A 160 -1.53 -1.97 13.27
N GLU A 161 -0.33 -1.53 13.69
CA GLU A 161 -0.18 -0.39 14.62
C GLU A 161 -0.83 0.89 14.09
N THR A 162 -0.83 1.10 12.76
CA THR A 162 -1.39 2.28 12.10
C THR A 162 -2.88 2.45 12.41
N LEU A 163 -3.67 1.37 12.48
CA LEU A 163 -5.12 1.43 12.74
C LEU A 163 -5.47 1.89 14.16
N ARG A 164 -4.51 1.80 15.08
CA ARG A 164 -4.62 2.26 16.47
C ARG A 164 -3.65 3.40 16.79
N THR A 165 -3.15 4.08 15.75
CA THR A 165 -2.27 5.25 15.91
C THR A 165 -3.08 6.53 15.92
N ARG A 166 -2.73 7.43 16.85
CA ARG A 166 -3.19 8.82 16.92
C ARG A 166 -2.00 9.75 16.74
N PHE A 167 -2.25 11.02 16.49
CA PHE A 167 -1.22 12.01 16.20
C PHE A 167 -1.34 13.17 17.17
N ARG A 168 -0.20 13.71 17.61
CA ARG A 168 -0.18 14.82 18.56
C ARG A 168 0.96 15.77 18.24
N LEU A 169 0.79 17.02 18.68
CA LEU A 169 1.82 18.05 18.65
C LEU A 169 2.24 18.40 20.08
N GLU A 170 3.51 18.20 20.41
CA GLU A 170 4.07 18.55 21.72
C GLU A 170 5.46 19.15 21.54
N GLY A 171 5.73 20.27 22.22
CA GLY A 171 7.01 20.96 22.09
C GLY A 171 7.36 21.39 20.66
N GLY A 172 6.36 21.64 19.81
CA GLY A 172 6.54 22.00 18.41
C GLY A 172 6.93 20.83 17.49
N ARG A 173 6.84 19.58 17.98
CA ARG A 173 7.11 18.37 17.19
C ARG A 173 5.88 17.48 17.15
N SER A 174 5.59 16.93 15.96
CA SER A 174 4.52 15.96 15.78
C SER A 174 5.01 14.54 16.07
N TYR A 175 4.19 13.73 16.73
CA TYR A 175 4.51 12.33 17.02
C TYR A 175 3.30 11.42 16.82
N GLN A 176 3.62 10.17 16.47
CA GLN A 176 2.71 9.05 16.44
C GLN A 176 2.55 8.51 17.87
N GLN A 177 1.31 8.28 18.28
CA GLN A 177 0.99 7.64 19.55
C GLN A 177 0.20 6.35 19.26
N VAL A 178 0.94 5.25 19.23
CA VAL A 178 0.37 3.91 19.03
C VAL A 178 -0.35 3.50 20.32
N GLN A 179 -1.67 3.33 20.25
CA GLN A 179 -2.48 2.90 21.39
C GLN A 179 -2.41 1.38 21.57
N PRO A 180 -2.69 0.84 22.78
CA PRO A 180 -2.95 -0.58 22.96
C PRO A 180 -4.05 -1.08 22.01
N ALA A 181 -3.96 -2.34 21.59
CA ALA A 181 -5.01 -2.95 20.79
C ALA A 181 -6.31 -3.05 21.62
N VAL A 182 -7.38 -2.48 21.08
CA VAL A 182 -8.74 -2.58 21.63
C VAL A 182 -9.67 -3.05 20.52
N SER A 183 -10.78 -3.68 20.92
CA SER A 183 -11.82 -4.07 19.97
C SER A 183 -12.38 -2.84 19.27
N VAL A 184 -12.57 -2.93 17.95
CA VAL A 184 -13.12 -1.83 17.16
C VAL A 184 -14.63 -1.97 17.07
N SER A 185 -15.35 -0.87 17.28
CA SER A 185 -16.82 -0.90 17.18
C SER A 185 -17.26 -1.05 15.72
N ILE A 186 -18.02 -2.10 15.42
CA ILE A 186 -18.81 -2.19 14.20
C ILE A 186 -20.18 -1.57 14.49
N GLU A 187 -20.43 -0.39 13.93
CA GLU A 187 -21.73 0.28 14.05
C GLU A 187 -22.76 -0.41 13.16
N ARG A 188 -23.74 -1.08 13.78
CA ARG A 188 -24.77 -1.83 13.08
C ARG A 188 -26.05 -1.02 12.97
N GLU A 189 -26.63 -0.97 11.80
CA GLU A 189 -27.86 -0.23 11.52
C GLU A 189 -28.76 -1.05 10.59
N GLN A 190 -30.04 -1.19 10.94
CA GLN A 190 -31.05 -1.70 10.00
C GLN A 190 -31.38 -0.56 9.03
N PHE A 191 -31.28 -0.82 7.73
CA PHE A 191 -31.46 0.21 6.70
C PHE A 191 -32.21 -0.33 5.48
N GLY A 192 -32.90 0.53 4.73
CA GLY A 192 -33.58 0.16 3.49
C GLY A 192 -32.70 0.39 2.25
N GLU A 193 -33.10 -0.17 1.11
CA GLU A 193 -32.47 0.19 -0.18
C GLU A 193 -32.71 1.67 -0.54
N GLU A 194 -33.87 2.21 -0.16
CA GLU A 194 -34.17 3.62 -0.35
C GLU A 194 -33.30 4.48 0.58
N GLY A 195 -32.56 5.43 0.00
CA GLY A 195 -31.65 6.31 0.74
C GLY A 195 -30.27 5.72 1.06
N LEU A 196 -29.96 4.51 0.57
CA LEU A 196 -28.73 3.79 0.92
C LEU A 196 -27.46 4.58 0.52
N ILE A 197 -27.46 5.18 -0.66
CA ILE A 197 -26.31 5.94 -1.17
C ILE A 197 -26.10 7.18 -0.31
N GLU A 198 -27.17 7.89 0.02
CA GLU A 198 -27.14 9.07 0.90
C GLU A 198 -26.65 8.71 2.30
N ARG A 199 -27.05 7.55 2.83
CA ARG A 199 -26.56 7.06 4.12
C ARG A 199 -25.07 6.73 4.09
N ILE A 200 -24.60 6.04 3.04
CA ILE A 200 -23.19 5.77 2.83
C ILE A 200 -22.41 7.09 2.74
N GLN A 201 -22.89 8.06 1.94
CA GLN A 201 -22.25 9.37 1.83
C GLN A 201 -22.17 10.08 3.18
N ALA A 202 -23.24 10.06 3.98
CA ALA A 202 -23.25 10.64 5.32
C ALA A 202 -22.21 10.00 6.26
N ILE A 203 -22.00 8.67 6.16
CA ILE A 203 -20.94 7.97 6.89
C ILE A 203 -19.56 8.42 6.39
N VAL A 204 -19.37 8.50 5.08
CA VAL A 204 -18.09 8.84 4.43
C VAL A 204 -17.64 10.26 4.76
N VAL A 205 -18.55 11.24 4.80
CA VAL A 205 -18.17 12.66 5.01
C VAL A 205 -17.96 13.03 6.47
N GLN A 206 -18.37 12.17 7.42
CA GLN A 206 -18.14 12.44 8.83
C GLN A 206 -16.64 12.59 9.12
N PRO A 207 -16.18 13.68 9.75
CA PRO A 207 -14.76 13.95 9.96
C PRO A 207 -14.07 12.96 10.90
N PHE A 208 -12.74 12.86 10.78
CA PHE A 208 -11.90 12.18 11.76
C PHE A 208 -11.16 13.19 12.65
N ASP A 209 -11.14 12.93 13.95
CA ASP A 209 -10.25 13.61 14.90
C ASP A 209 -8.92 12.84 14.98
N LEU A 210 -7.85 13.40 14.41
CA LEU A 210 -6.53 12.73 14.37
C LEU A 210 -5.84 12.64 15.73
N GLU A 211 -6.25 13.45 16.71
CA GLU A 211 -5.71 13.44 18.07
C GLU A 211 -6.36 12.36 18.94
N ARG A 212 -7.64 12.09 18.67
CA ARG A 212 -8.46 11.17 19.48
C ARG A 212 -8.71 9.84 18.81
N GLY A 213 -8.70 9.73 17.50
CA GLY A 213 -9.05 8.51 16.77
C GLY A 213 -10.37 7.85 17.26
N PRO A 214 -10.59 6.55 16.95
CA PRO A 214 -9.85 5.74 15.98
C PRO A 214 -9.94 6.32 14.56
N LEU A 215 -8.99 5.95 13.70
CA LEU A 215 -8.90 6.44 12.31
C LEU A 215 -9.38 5.44 11.27
N LEU A 216 -10.18 4.49 11.75
CA LEU A 216 -10.96 3.50 11.02
C LEU A 216 -12.38 3.53 11.60
N ARG A 217 -13.37 3.65 10.72
CA ARG A 217 -14.80 3.45 11.04
C ARG A 217 -15.33 2.29 10.22
N VAL A 218 -16.13 1.46 10.89
CA VAL A 218 -16.75 0.27 10.32
C VAL A 218 -18.24 0.33 10.59
N ASN A 219 -19.04 0.42 9.53
CA ASN A 219 -20.49 0.42 9.62
C ASN A 219 -21.05 -0.78 8.85
N LEU A 220 -22.01 -1.48 9.44
CA LEU A 220 -22.72 -2.59 8.83
C LEU A 220 -24.19 -2.21 8.69
N LEU A 221 -24.58 -1.85 7.46
CA LEU A 221 -25.97 -1.57 7.10
C LEU A 221 -26.63 -2.90 6.73
N GLN A 222 -27.57 -3.37 7.56
CA GLN A 222 -28.33 -4.57 7.30
C GLN A 222 -29.58 -4.22 6.48
N LEU A 223 -29.66 -4.72 5.25
CA LEU A 223 -30.79 -4.50 4.33
C LEU A 223 -31.83 -5.62 4.43
N ALA A 224 -31.38 -6.84 4.68
CA ALA A 224 -32.17 -8.04 4.93
C ALA A 224 -31.40 -9.03 5.82
N GLU A 225 -31.95 -10.21 6.08
CA GLU A 225 -31.26 -11.28 6.84
C GLU A 225 -29.97 -11.75 6.13
N ASP A 226 -29.96 -11.73 4.80
CA ASP A 226 -28.88 -12.21 3.94
C ASP A 226 -28.35 -11.13 2.97
N ASP A 227 -28.59 -9.86 3.26
CA ASP A 227 -28.12 -8.73 2.44
C ASP A 227 -27.64 -7.59 3.32
N HIS A 228 -26.36 -7.26 3.19
CA HIS A 228 -25.70 -6.26 4.03
C HIS A 228 -24.79 -5.38 3.18
N VAL A 229 -24.55 -4.16 3.64
CA VAL A 229 -23.50 -3.28 3.12
C VAL A 229 -22.52 -2.96 4.24
N LEU A 230 -21.30 -3.44 4.09
CA LEU A 230 -20.17 -3.11 4.95
C LEU A 230 -19.49 -1.86 4.41
N VAL A 231 -19.54 -0.77 5.17
CA VAL A 231 -18.87 0.50 4.86
C VAL A 231 -17.64 0.63 5.74
N LEU A 232 -16.50 0.81 5.12
CA LEU A 232 -15.21 1.05 5.75
C LEU A 232 -14.74 2.45 5.37
N VAL A 233 -14.37 3.26 6.36
CA VAL A 233 -13.77 4.57 6.10
C VAL A 233 -12.51 4.69 6.94
N GLN A 234 -11.40 5.04 6.29
CA GLN A 234 -10.13 5.29 6.96
C GLN A 234 -9.63 6.70 6.63
N HIS A 235 -8.82 7.28 7.51
CA HIS A 235 -8.08 8.49 7.15
C HIS A 235 -6.79 8.12 6.40
N HIS A 236 -6.45 8.85 5.33
CA HIS A 236 -5.26 8.58 4.49
C HIS A 236 -3.93 8.69 5.25
N ILE A 237 -3.92 9.27 6.45
CA ILE A 237 -2.71 9.33 7.30
C ILE A 237 -2.29 7.96 7.87
N VAL A 238 -3.22 6.99 7.94
CA VAL A 238 -2.97 5.63 8.47
C VAL A 238 -3.08 4.53 7.40
N SER A 239 -3.44 4.88 6.17
CA SER A 239 -3.73 3.92 5.11
C SER A 239 -3.57 4.56 3.72
N ASP A 240 -3.41 3.72 2.71
CA ASP A 240 -3.33 4.10 1.30
C ASP A 240 -3.94 2.99 0.42
N GLY A 241 -3.92 3.17 -0.90
CA GLY A 241 -4.49 2.17 -1.82
C GLY A 241 -3.86 0.78 -1.70
N TRP A 242 -2.58 0.69 -1.34
CA TRP A 242 -1.90 -0.59 -1.13
C TRP A 242 -2.37 -1.28 0.15
N SER A 243 -2.39 -0.51 1.23
CA SER A 243 -2.79 -0.96 2.57
C SER A 243 -4.23 -1.45 2.57
N MET A 244 -5.10 -0.85 1.75
CA MET A 244 -6.47 -1.33 1.54
C MET A 244 -6.53 -2.75 0.97
N GLN A 245 -5.68 -3.07 -0.01
CA GLN A 245 -5.63 -4.43 -0.57
C GLN A 245 -5.19 -5.45 0.48
N VAL A 246 -4.12 -5.14 1.23
CA VAL A 246 -3.64 -6.01 2.33
C VAL A 246 -4.72 -6.22 3.38
N MET A 247 -5.41 -5.14 3.78
CA MET A 247 -6.50 -5.23 4.76
C MET A 247 -7.63 -6.14 4.28
N VAL A 248 -8.05 -6.03 3.02
CA VAL A 248 -9.13 -6.86 2.46
C VAL A 248 -8.70 -8.33 2.40
N GLU A 249 -7.48 -8.62 1.93
CA GLU A 249 -6.95 -9.99 1.87
C GLU A 249 -6.92 -10.64 3.27
N GLU A 250 -6.38 -9.93 4.26
CA GLU A 250 -6.33 -10.43 5.64
C GLU A 250 -7.71 -10.52 6.28
N LEU A 251 -8.62 -9.55 6.03
CA LEU A 251 -10.01 -9.58 6.52
C LEU A 251 -10.74 -10.84 6.04
N VAL A 252 -10.63 -11.16 4.75
CA VAL A 252 -11.26 -12.35 4.15
C VAL A 252 -10.68 -13.63 4.75
N GLN A 253 -9.36 -13.71 4.90
CA GLN A 253 -8.69 -14.87 5.50
C GLN A 253 -9.11 -15.10 6.96
N LEU A 254 -9.13 -14.02 7.77
CA LEU A 254 -9.56 -14.05 9.17
C LEU A 254 -11.03 -14.45 9.28
N TYR A 255 -11.90 -13.83 8.48
CA TYR A 255 -13.33 -14.11 8.48
C TYR A 255 -13.64 -15.57 8.12
N ALA A 256 -12.99 -16.09 7.07
CA ALA A 256 -13.15 -17.47 6.64
C ALA A 256 -12.77 -18.48 7.74
N ALA A 257 -11.72 -18.20 8.52
CA ALA A 257 -11.32 -19.05 9.64
C ALA A 257 -12.30 -18.92 10.83
N TYR A 258 -12.60 -17.70 11.26
CA TYR A 258 -13.43 -17.47 12.45
C TYR A 258 -14.88 -17.93 12.26
N SER A 259 -15.45 -17.82 11.06
CA SER A 259 -16.79 -18.34 10.74
C SER A 259 -16.88 -19.87 10.80
N GLN A 260 -15.74 -20.56 10.74
CA GLN A 260 -15.63 -22.01 10.94
C GLN A 260 -15.26 -22.39 12.38
N GLY A 261 -15.15 -21.40 13.28
CA GLY A 261 -14.68 -21.60 14.65
C GLY A 261 -13.18 -21.94 14.74
N LEU A 262 -12.41 -21.68 13.68
CA LEU A 262 -10.97 -21.90 13.64
C LEU A 262 -10.22 -20.63 14.00
N ASP A 263 -9.09 -20.76 14.67
CA ASP A 263 -8.12 -19.67 14.81
C ASP A 263 -7.11 -19.72 13.67
N VAL A 264 -6.74 -18.55 13.15
CA VAL A 264 -5.70 -18.39 12.14
C VAL A 264 -4.63 -17.45 12.65
N VAL A 265 -3.37 -17.83 12.44
CA VAL A 265 -2.21 -16.98 12.75
C VAL A 265 -1.62 -16.50 11.44
N LEU A 266 -1.75 -15.20 11.20
CA LEU A 266 -1.11 -14.54 10.07
C LEU A 266 0.40 -14.45 10.30
N PRO A 267 1.25 -14.50 9.26
CA PRO A 267 2.69 -14.33 9.40
C PRO A 267 3.06 -13.06 10.16
N ALA A 268 4.04 -13.13 11.07
CA ALA A 268 4.45 -11.97 11.85
C ALA A 268 4.93 -10.82 10.94
N LEU A 269 4.54 -9.58 11.27
CA LEU A 269 5.04 -8.40 10.60
C LEU A 269 6.42 -8.06 11.17
N PRO A 270 7.52 -8.16 10.38
CA PRO A 270 8.87 -7.94 10.89
C PRO A 270 9.16 -6.48 11.23
N ILE A 271 8.37 -5.56 10.67
CA ILE A 271 8.41 -4.12 10.92
C ILE A 271 6.99 -3.57 10.97
N GLN A 272 6.83 -2.41 11.59
CA GLN A 272 5.62 -1.60 11.63
C GLN A 272 5.88 -0.22 11.02
N TYR A 273 4.83 0.55 10.77
CA TYR A 273 4.97 1.84 10.09
C TYR A 273 5.83 2.85 10.86
N ALA A 274 5.83 2.79 12.19
CA ALA A 274 6.70 3.63 13.02
C ALA A 274 8.20 3.35 12.79
N ASP A 275 8.55 2.08 12.51
CA ASP A 275 9.92 1.67 12.17
C ASP A 275 10.34 2.30 10.83
N TYR A 276 9.45 2.25 9.83
CA TYR A 276 9.64 2.93 8.54
C TYR A 276 9.78 4.45 8.69
N ALA A 277 8.94 5.08 9.51
CA ALA A 277 9.00 6.53 9.72
C ALA A 277 10.33 6.95 10.35
N LEU A 278 10.82 6.22 11.36
CA LEU A 278 12.14 6.43 11.96
C LEU A 278 13.26 6.29 10.91
N TRP A 279 13.25 5.18 10.18
CA TRP A 279 14.21 4.92 9.11
C TRP A 279 14.24 6.04 8.07
N GLN A 280 13.07 6.47 7.58
CA GLN A 280 12.97 7.51 6.56
C GLN A 280 13.57 8.84 7.04
N ARG A 281 13.33 9.21 8.30
CA ARG A 281 13.90 10.43 8.89
C ARG A 281 15.42 10.35 8.96
N SER A 282 15.95 9.26 9.51
CA SER A 282 17.40 9.07 9.62
C SER A 282 18.09 9.01 8.26
N TRP A 283 17.49 8.34 7.28
CA TRP A 283 18.03 8.28 5.92
C TRP A 283 18.08 9.66 5.25
N MET A 284 17.00 10.44 5.39
CA MET A 284 16.96 11.81 4.87
C MET A 284 18.00 12.71 5.55
N GLU A 285 18.15 12.62 6.86
CA GLU A 285 19.15 13.39 7.63
C GLU A 285 20.60 12.99 7.35
N ALA A 286 20.84 11.77 6.88
CA ALA A 286 22.18 11.26 6.55
C ALA A 286 22.76 11.79 5.22
N GLY A 287 22.16 12.82 4.61
CA GLY A 287 22.64 13.48 3.39
C GLY A 287 21.74 13.32 2.17
N GLU A 288 20.75 12.42 2.22
CA GLU A 288 19.83 12.20 1.10
C GLU A 288 18.92 13.41 0.87
N LYS A 289 18.53 14.10 1.96
CA LYS A 289 17.72 15.32 1.88
C LYS A 289 18.39 16.38 1.01
N GLU A 290 19.67 16.64 1.24
CA GLU A 290 20.46 17.63 0.50
C GLU A 290 20.54 17.24 -0.99
N ARG A 291 20.81 15.96 -1.27
CA ARG A 291 20.91 15.43 -2.63
C ARG A 291 19.60 15.60 -3.40
N GLN A 292 18.48 15.17 -2.82
CA GLN A 292 17.16 15.29 -3.47
C GLN A 292 16.72 16.75 -3.60
N LEU A 293 16.96 17.58 -2.57
CA LEU A 293 16.60 18.99 -2.61
C LEU A 293 17.38 19.74 -3.69
N ALA A 294 18.69 19.46 -3.84
CA ALA A 294 19.51 20.04 -4.90
C ALA A 294 18.96 19.70 -6.29
N TYR A 295 18.57 18.45 -6.51
CA TYR A 295 17.95 18.01 -7.76
C TYR A 295 16.63 18.76 -8.05
N TRP A 296 15.69 18.73 -7.10
CA TRP A 296 14.38 19.35 -7.29
C TRP A 296 14.45 20.86 -7.40
N THR A 297 15.34 21.52 -6.65
CA THR A 297 15.57 22.97 -6.76
C THR A 297 16.21 23.33 -8.10
N GLY A 298 17.15 22.51 -8.60
CA GLY A 298 17.72 22.71 -9.95
C GLY A 298 16.68 22.59 -11.06
N LEU A 299 15.67 21.71 -10.89
CA LEU A 299 14.61 21.50 -11.87
C LEU A 299 13.47 22.53 -11.76
N LEU A 300 13.03 22.84 -10.53
CA LEU A 300 11.81 23.61 -10.26
C LEU A 300 12.08 25.05 -9.77
N GLY A 301 13.34 25.43 -9.55
CA GLY A 301 13.70 26.73 -8.97
C GLY A 301 13.56 27.94 -9.90
N GLY A 302 13.34 27.70 -11.21
CA GLY A 302 13.02 28.74 -12.19
C GLY A 302 11.51 28.96 -12.38
N GLU A 303 11.14 29.86 -13.29
CA GLU A 303 9.73 30.05 -13.68
C GLU A 303 9.18 28.77 -14.31
N GLN A 304 8.03 28.32 -13.79
CA GLN A 304 7.34 27.13 -14.27
C GLN A 304 6.11 27.54 -15.09
N PRO A 305 5.81 26.86 -16.21
CA PRO A 305 4.60 27.14 -16.96
C PRO A 305 3.37 26.80 -16.12
N VAL A 306 2.43 27.74 -16.03
CA VAL A 306 1.11 27.50 -15.42
C VAL A 306 0.25 26.81 -16.48
N LEU A 307 -0.29 25.63 -16.13
CA LEU A 307 -1.26 24.95 -16.98
C LEU A 307 -2.62 25.63 -16.82
N GLU A 308 -2.98 26.45 -17.80
CA GLU A 308 -4.34 27.01 -17.92
C GLU A 308 -5.28 25.89 -18.39
N LEU A 309 -6.29 25.59 -17.57
CA LEU A 309 -7.38 24.67 -17.93
C LEU A 309 -8.56 25.50 -18.47
N PRO A 310 -9.24 25.06 -19.56
CA PRO A 310 -10.33 25.79 -20.19
C PRO A 310 -11.58 25.96 -19.31
#